data_AF-A0A0F9DCQ6-F1
#
_entry.id   AF-A0A0F9DCQ6-F1
#
_cell.length_a   1.000
_cell.length_b   1.000
_cell.length_c   1.000
_cell.angle_alpha   90.00
_cell.angle_beta   90.00
_cell.angle_gamma   90.00
#
_symmetry.space_group_name_H-M   'P 1'
#
loop_
_entity.id
_entity.type
_entity.pdbx_description
1 polymer ?
#
loop_
_entity_poly.entity_id
_entity_poly.type
_entity_poly.pdbx_seq_one_letter_code
_entity_poly.pdbx_strand_id
1 'polypeptide(L)'
;PANFITEGQRPYDEAWTQGLAELTDYFHIKDKVLGERTCVPAGEGDGQIPQILADAAARGYDGYLTLEPHMKAAGQFSGHTGPELFVKAVDGLKGVCRQAGLAC
;
A
#
# COMPACT_ATOMS: atom_id res chain seq x y z
N PRO A 1 -1.68 -3.19 -2.08
CA PRO A 1 -3.13 -2.93 -1.88
C PRO A 1 -3.88 -2.44 -3.14
N ALA A 2 -3.27 -1.60 -3.98
CA ALA A 2 -3.88 -1.04 -5.20
C ALA A 2 -4.52 -2.04 -6.19
N ASN A 3 -4.07 -3.31 -6.21
CA ASN A 3 -4.65 -4.32 -7.10
C ASN A 3 -6.11 -4.63 -6.70
N PHE A 4 -6.39 -4.80 -5.41
CA PHE A 4 -7.76 -4.95 -4.90
C PHE A 4 -8.66 -3.79 -5.31
N ILE A 5 -8.16 -2.55 -5.23
CA ILE A 5 -8.91 -1.36 -5.68
C ILE A 5 -9.23 -1.41 -7.17
N THR A 6 -8.30 -1.92 -7.98
CA THR A 6 -8.52 -2.09 -9.43
C THR A 6 -9.60 -3.14 -9.72
N GLU A 7 -9.72 -4.15 -8.86
CA GLU A 7 -10.77 -5.18 -8.90
C GLU A 7 -12.06 -4.77 -8.16
N GLY A 8 -12.14 -3.53 -7.66
CA GLY A 8 -13.32 -3.02 -6.96
C GLY A 8 -13.54 -3.57 -5.55
N GLN A 9 -12.50 -4.11 -4.90
CA GLN A 9 -12.56 -4.67 -3.55
C GLN A 9 -11.93 -3.72 -2.52
N ARG A 10 -12.53 -3.63 -1.32
CA ARG A 10 -11.96 -2.89 -0.18
C ARG A 10 -10.89 -3.74 0.54
N PRO A 11 -9.59 -3.40 0.48
CA PRO A 11 -8.53 -4.33 0.86
C PRO A 11 -8.54 -4.76 2.33
N TYR A 12 -8.91 -3.86 3.25
CA TYR A 12 -9.04 -4.19 4.66
C TYR A 12 -10.32 -4.99 4.93
N ASP A 13 -11.46 -4.45 4.51
CA ASP A 13 -12.79 -4.99 4.87
C ASP A 13 -13.08 -6.33 4.18
N GLU A 14 -12.63 -6.51 2.93
CA GLU A 14 -13.05 -7.63 2.08
C GLU A 14 -11.94 -8.66 1.83
N ALA A 15 -10.69 -8.37 2.21
CA ALA A 15 -9.57 -9.30 2.02
C ALA A 15 -8.77 -9.53 3.31
N TRP A 16 -8.24 -8.47 3.93
CA TRP A 16 -7.44 -8.56 5.15
C TRP A 16 -8.19 -9.27 6.29
N THR A 17 -9.39 -8.76 6.63
CA THR A 17 -10.22 -9.33 7.71
C THR A 17 -10.85 -10.68 7.36
N GLN A 18 -10.86 -11.06 6.07
CA GLN A 18 -11.42 -12.34 5.59
C GLN A 18 -10.40 -13.50 5.63
N GLY A 19 -9.24 -13.28 6.26
CA GLY A 19 -8.26 -14.33 6.52
C GLY A 19 -6.87 -14.03 6.00
N LEU A 20 -6.68 -13.01 5.14
CA LEU A 20 -5.33 -12.65 4.70
C LEU A 20 -4.45 -12.19 5.87
N ALA A 21 -5.03 -11.63 6.94
CA ALA A 21 -4.28 -11.27 8.14
C ALA A 21 -3.49 -12.46 8.76
N GLU A 22 -3.97 -13.69 8.57
CA GLU A 22 -3.35 -14.92 9.10
C GLU A 22 -2.35 -15.55 8.11
N LEU A 23 -2.38 -15.12 6.84
CA LEU A 23 -1.65 -15.75 5.73
C LEU A 23 -0.59 -14.84 5.10
N THR A 24 -0.46 -13.61 5.59
CA THR A 24 0.41 -12.59 4.97
C THR A 24 1.79 -12.57 5.62
N ASP A 25 2.80 -13.02 4.88
CA ASP A 25 4.22 -12.94 5.30
C ASP A 25 4.86 -11.58 5.00
N TYR A 26 4.50 -10.95 3.88
CA TYR A 26 5.04 -9.66 3.46
C TYR A 26 4.05 -8.81 2.68
N PHE A 27 4.28 -7.50 2.69
CA PHE A 27 3.43 -6.55 1.98
C PHE A 27 4.12 -5.99 0.76
N HIS A 28 3.40 -6.01 -0.36
CA HIS A 28 3.75 -5.22 -1.54
C HIS A 28 2.95 -3.91 -1.56
N ILE A 29 3.62 -2.81 -1.24
CA ILE A 29 3.00 -1.50 -1.04
C ILE A 29 2.88 -0.74 -2.36
N LYS A 30 1.62 -0.49 -2.70
CA LYS A 30 1.14 0.36 -3.78
C LYS A 30 -0.26 0.82 -3.40
N ASP A 31 -0.52 2.12 -3.49
CA ASP A 31 -1.82 2.72 -3.17
C ASP A 31 -2.41 3.44 -4.38
N LYS A 32 -3.73 3.52 -4.43
CA LYS A 32 -4.45 3.98 -5.61
C LYS A 32 -5.87 4.44 -5.23
N VAL A 33 -6.33 5.49 -5.89
CA VAL A 33 -7.73 5.93 -5.86
C VAL A 33 -8.54 5.17 -6.91
N LEU A 34 -9.76 4.76 -6.57
CA LEU A 34 -10.65 4.04 -7.49
C LEU A 34 -10.89 4.86 -8.77
N GLY A 35 -10.73 4.22 -9.93
CA GLY A 35 -10.89 4.86 -11.24
C GLY A 35 -9.65 5.62 -11.74
N GLU A 36 -8.66 5.89 -10.89
CA GLU A 36 -7.42 6.54 -11.34
C GLU A 36 -6.52 5.62 -12.17
N ARG A 37 -5.65 6.22 -12.98
CA ARG A 37 -4.71 5.45 -13.82
C ARG A 37 -3.35 5.24 -13.16
N THR A 38 -2.94 6.19 -12.32
CA THR A 38 -1.65 6.16 -11.63
C THR A 38 -1.85 5.89 -10.16
N CYS A 39 -0.78 5.43 -9.52
CA CYS A 39 -0.76 5.26 -8.08
C CYS A 39 -0.39 6.55 -7.36
N VAL A 40 -0.71 6.56 -6.07
CA VAL A 40 -0.48 7.65 -5.14
C VAL A 40 0.38 7.14 -3.98
N PRO A 41 0.99 8.03 -3.18
CA PRO A 41 1.68 7.63 -1.96
C PRO A 41 0.78 6.80 -1.03
N ALA A 42 1.41 5.92 -0.25
CA ALA A 42 0.69 5.09 0.71
C ALA A 42 -0.09 5.95 1.72
N GLY A 43 -1.38 5.63 1.92
CA GLY A 43 -2.28 6.37 2.81
C GLY A 43 -3.02 7.52 2.13
N GLU A 44 -2.71 7.85 0.87
CA GLU A 44 -3.42 8.87 0.09
C GLU A 44 -4.44 8.26 -0.90
N GLY A 45 -4.52 6.93 -0.97
CA GLY A 45 -5.47 6.22 -1.83
C GLY A 45 -6.57 5.50 -1.05
N ASP A 46 -7.37 4.73 -1.79
CA ASP A 46 -8.47 3.93 -1.24
C ASP A 46 -8.00 2.57 -0.73
N GLY A 47 -6.69 2.29 -0.75
CA GLY A 47 -6.09 1.00 -0.46
C GLY A 47 -6.16 0.52 0.99
N GLN A 48 -6.69 1.34 1.91
CA GLN A 48 -6.81 1.04 3.35
C GLN A 48 -5.48 0.60 4.01
N ILE A 49 -4.36 1.10 3.51
CA ILE A 49 -3.02 0.73 3.98
C ILE A 49 -2.81 1.07 5.48
N PRO A 50 -3.24 2.25 5.98
CA PRO A 50 -3.11 2.55 7.41
C PRO A 50 -3.83 1.55 8.32
N GLN A 51 -5.03 1.11 7.95
CA GLN A 51 -5.80 0.13 8.70
C GLN A 51 -5.12 -1.23 8.73
N ILE A 52 -4.65 -1.69 7.55
CA ILE A 52 -3.95 -2.97 7.42
C ILE A 52 -2.67 -2.97 8.27
N LEU A 53 -1.84 -1.92 8.15
CA LEU A 53 -0.56 -1.87 8.87
C LEU A 53 -0.75 -1.67 10.38
N ALA A 54 -1.78 -0.93 10.81
CA ALA A 54 -2.10 -0.82 12.23
C ALA A 54 -2.54 -2.17 12.83
N ASP A 55 -3.38 -2.94 12.12
CA ASP A 55 -3.79 -4.27 12.59
C ASP A 55 -2.64 -5.27 12.54
N ALA A 56 -1.80 -5.23 11.49
CA ALA A 56 -0.58 -6.04 11.40
C ALA A 56 0.37 -5.74 12.58
N ALA A 57 0.57 -4.46 12.92
CA ALA A 57 1.38 -4.07 14.07
C ALA A 57 0.79 -4.60 15.38
N ALA A 58 -0.52 -4.50 15.57
CA ALA A 58 -1.21 -5.03 16.75
C ALA A 58 -1.08 -6.57 16.87
N ARG A 59 -0.95 -7.27 15.73
CA ARG A 59 -0.69 -8.71 15.65
C ARG A 59 0.79 -9.10 15.84
N GLY A 60 1.68 -8.12 16.03
CA GLY A 60 3.10 -8.36 16.24
C GLY A 60 3.89 -8.62 14.96
N TYR A 61 3.43 -8.10 13.81
CA TYR A 61 4.12 -8.25 12.53
C TYR A 61 5.57 -7.74 12.57
N ASP A 62 6.52 -8.59 12.18
CA ASP A 62 7.96 -8.33 12.18
C ASP A 62 8.64 -8.58 10.82
N GLY A 63 7.83 -8.76 9.76
CA GLY A 63 8.30 -8.96 8.40
C GLY A 63 8.74 -7.66 7.70
N TYR A 64 8.70 -7.66 6.36
CA TYR A 64 9.19 -6.55 5.55
C TYR A 64 8.13 -5.99 4.58
N LEU A 65 8.30 -4.72 4.24
CA LEU A 65 7.48 -4.00 3.27
C LEU A 65 8.31 -3.75 2.01
N THR A 66 7.77 -4.09 0.85
CA THR A 66 8.33 -3.69 -0.45
C THR A 66 7.53 -2.53 -1.02
N LEU A 67 8.18 -1.63 -1.76
CA LEU A 67 7.56 -0.42 -2.30
C LEU A 67 7.65 -0.38 -3.82
N GLU A 68 6.51 -0.44 -4.51
CA GLU A 68 6.42 -0.34 -5.99
C GLU A 68 5.35 0.70 -6.38
N PRO A 69 5.71 1.99 -6.37
CA PRO A 69 4.72 3.04 -6.23
C PRO A 69 4.08 3.52 -7.54
N HIS A 70 4.61 3.16 -8.72
CA HIS A 70 4.00 3.43 -10.04
C HIS A 70 3.27 4.80 -10.20
N MET A 71 3.88 5.92 -9.78
CA MET A 71 3.19 7.21 -9.61
C MET A 71 3.19 8.12 -10.85
N LYS A 72 3.64 7.61 -11.99
CA LYS A 72 3.62 8.26 -13.31
C LYS A 72 3.19 7.24 -14.36
N ALA A 73 2.37 7.65 -15.31
CA ALA A 73 1.97 6.79 -16.42
C ALA A 73 3.19 6.46 -17.30
N ALA A 74 3.49 5.17 -17.51
CA ALA A 74 4.49 4.72 -18.49
C ALA A 74 3.93 3.59 -19.37
N GLY A 75 3.21 3.95 -20.43
CA GLY A 75 2.70 2.98 -21.39
C GLY A 75 1.74 1.95 -20.79
N GLN A 76 1.42 0.93 -21.58
CA GLN A 76 0.34 -0.01 -21.31
C GLN A 76 0.67 -1.03 -20.20
N PHE A 77 1.94 -1.16 -19.81
CA PHE A 77 2.43 -2.20 -18.88
C PHE A 77 3.38 -1.70 -17.79
N SER A 78 3.62 -0.39 -17.64
CA SER A 78 4.46 0.10 -16.55
C SER A 78 3.94 1.40 -15.93
N GLY A 79 3.86 1.47 -14.61
CA GLY A 79 3.95 2.76 -13.95
C GLY A 79 5.42 3.11 -13.79
N HIS A 80 5.83 4.29 -14.22
CA HIS A 80 7.15 4.82 -13.86
C HIS A 80 6.95 5.69 -12.61
N THR A 81 7.98 5.87 -11.78
CA THR A 81 7.89 6.81 -10.66
C THR A 81 8.99 7.86 -10.82
N GLY A 82 10.20 7.46 -11.20
CA GLY A 82 11.34 8.37 -11.27
C GLY A 82 11.77 8.85 -9.88
N PRO A 83 12.96 9.46 -9.73
CA PRO A 83 13.57 9.69 -8.42
C PRO A 83 12.74 10.58 -7.48
N GLU A 84 12.20 11.70 -7.98
CA GLU A 84 11.46 12.66 -7.15
C GLU A 84 10.16 12.08 -6.59
N LEU A 85 9.41 11.37 -7.42
CA LEU A 85 8.20 10.71 -6.95
C LEU A 85 8.57 9.51 -6.05
N PHE A 86 9.72 8.86 -6.26
CA PHE A 86 10.13 7.77 -5.38
C PHE A 86 10.39 8.26 -3.95
N VAL A 87 10.97 9.45 -3.80
CA VAL A 87 11.09 10.11 -2.49
C VAL A 87 9.72 10.31 -1.84
N LYS A 88 8.74 10.86 -2.58
CA LYS A 88 7.37 11.02 -2.07
C LYS A 88 6.72 9.69 -1.65
N ALA A 89 6.96 8.63 -2.42
CA ALA A 89 6.45 7.30 -2.11
C ALA A 89 7.05 6.75 -0.81
N VAL A 90 8.37 6.92 -0.63
CA VAL A 90 9.06 6.54 0.60
C VAL A 90 8.54 7.35 1.79
N ASP A 91 8.39 8.66 1.64
CA ASP A 91 7.89 9.53 2.72
C ASP A 91 6.47 9.18 3.13
N GLY A 92 5.59 8.89 2.16
CA GLY A 92 4.23 8.40 2.41
C GLY A 92 4.23 7.09 3.20
N LEU A 93 5.00 6.08 2.74
CA LEU A 93 5.09 4.80 3.43
C LEU A 93 5.62 4.96 4.87
N LYS A 94 6.69 5.73 5.08
CA LYS A 94 7.21 6.02 6.42
C LYS A 94 6.19 6.75 7.29
N GLY A 95 5.39 7.63 6.70
CA GLY A 95 4.27 8.30 7.37
C GLY A 95 3.28 7.30 7.94
N VAL A 96 2.83 6.35 7.12
CA VAL A 96 1.89 5.31 7.54
C VAL A 96 2.50 4.37 8.57
N CYS A 97 3.76 3.93 8.41
CA CYS A 97 4.44 3.10 9.40
C CYS A 97 4.51 3.75 10.78
N ARG A 98 4.88 5.04 10.83
CA ARG A 98 4.91 5.80 12.10
C ARG A 98 3.53 5.86 12.77
N GLN A 99 2.47 6.03 11.98
CA GLN A 99 1.10 6.03 12.52
C GLN A 99 0.70 4.66 13.07
N ALA A 100 1.15 3.58 12.42
CA ALA A 100 0.91 2.20 12.84
C ALA A 100 1.81 1.72 13.99
N GLY A 101 2.86 2.48 14.35
CA GLY A 101 3.85 2.07 15.36
C GLY A 101 4.86 1.04 14.84
N LEU A 102 5.01 0.89 13.53
CA LEU A 102 6.00 0.01 12.89
C LEU A 102 7.33 0.74 12.72
N ALA A 103 8.44 0.03 12.93
CA ALA A 103 9.78 0.53 12.66
C ALA A 103 10.10 0.42 11.16
N CYS A 104 9.67 1.44 10.41
CA CYS A 104 9.95 1.69 9.00
C CYS A 104 10.05 3.23 8.80
#